data_AF-A0A6B3J209-F1
#
_entry.id   AF-A0A6B3J209-F1
#
_cell.length_a   1.000
_cell.length_b   1.000
_cell.length_c   1.000
_cell.angle_alpha   90.00
_cell.angle_beta   90.00
_cell.angle_gamma   90.00
#
_symmetry.space_group_name_H-M   'P 1'
#
loop_
_entity.id
_entity.type
_entity.pdbx_description
1 polymer ?
#
loop_
_entity_poly.entity_id
_entity_poly.type
_entity_poly.pdbx_seq_one_letter_code
_entity_poly.pdbx_strand_id
1 'polypeptide(L)'
;DKVISFIKINDSNYRLSNVDTMKVTLYSNGSNYDKEALLINKDEFCPLRKITLDNKLDSQRVMEIDSLAAIINLVKQGKGKALLPMTFENKRDIVQDISKIFEVNYYTYNHIMHH
;
A
#
# COMPACT_ATOMS: atom_id res chain seq x y z
N ASP A 1 16.48 -16.28 6.93
CA ASP A 1 15.21 -15.56 6.73
C ASP A 1 15.23 -14.64 5.52
N LYS A 2 14.06 -14.44 4.90
CA LYS A 2 13.85 -13.48 3.81
C LYS A 2 13.16 -12.24 4.36
N VAL A 3 13.65 -11.07 3.96
CA VAL A 3 13.07 -9.77 4.33
C VAL A 3 12.60 -9.07 3.06
N ILE A 4 11.39 -8.54 3.08
CA ILE A 4 10.85 -7.68 2.02
C ILE A 4 10.86 -6.24 2.54
N SER A 5 11.36 -5.32 1.73
CA SER A 5 11.40 -3.90 2.05
C SER A 5 11.03 -3.07 0.83
N PHE A 6 10.38 -1.93 1.06
CA PHE A 6 10.11 -0.93 0.04
C PHE A 6 11.24 0.12 -0.07
N ILE A 7 12.22 0.06 0.84
CA ILE A 7 13.42 0.89 0.83
C ILE A 7 14.63 -0.03 0.72
N LYS A 8 15.65 0.39 -0.02
CA LYS A 8 16.91 -0.35 -0.08
C LYS A 8 17.54 -0.42 1.30
N ILE A 9 17.80 -1.63 1.76
CA ILE A 9 18.58 -1.90 2.98
C ILE A 9 20.06 -1.85 2.60
N ASN A 10 20.81 -0.99 3.29
CA ASN A 10 22.26 -0.86 3.15
C ASN A 10 22.95 -1.38 4.43
N ASP A 11 22.83 -2.68 4.67
CA ASP A 11 23.39 -3.37 5.84
C ASP A 11 24.07 -4.67 5.38
N SER A 12 25.29 -4.92 5.88
CA SER A 12 26.11 -6.06 5.46
C SER A 12 25.52 -7.42 5.82
N ASN A 13 24.60 -7.47 6.78
CA ASN A 13 23.87 -8.69 7.15
C ASN A 13 22.77 -9.06 6.15
N TYR A 14 22.51 -8.21 5.15
CA TYR A 14 21.47 -8.43 4.16
C TYR A 14 22.04 -8.44 2.74
N ARG A 15 21.86 -9.57 2.03
CA ARG A 15 22.17 -9.66 0.60
C ARG A 15 20.90 -9.50 -0.20
N LEU A 16 20.87 -8.49 -1.08
CA LEU A 16 19.79 -8.33 -2.05
C LEU A 16 19.69 -9.59 -2.91
N SER A 17 18.52 -10.21 -2.92
CA SER A 17 18.25 -11.41 -3.70
C SER A 17 17.39 -11.14 -4.93
N ASN A 18 16.46 -10.20 -4.83
CA ASN A 18 15.55 -9.87 -5.91
C ASN A 18 15.07 -8.42 -5.83
N VAL A 19 14.79 -7.83 -6.99
CA VAL A 19 14.05 -6.57 -7.13
C VAL A 19 12.85 -6.87 -8.01
N ASP A 20 11.67 -6.50 -7.57
CA ASP A 20 10.45 -6.78 -8.29
C ASP A 20 9.45 -5.63 -8.08
N THR A 21 8.36 -5.67 -8.83
CA THR A 21 7.39 -4.59 -8.93
C THR A 21 5.99 -5.12 -8.62
N MET A 22 5.27 -4.39 -7.79
CA MET A 22 3.89 -4.69 -7.44
C MET A 22 2.95 -3.64 -8.00
N LYS A 23 1.90 -4.08 -8.69
CA LYS A 23 0.83 -3.21 -9.16
C LYS A 23 -0.13 -2.90 -8.01
N VAL A 24 -0.48 -1.63 -7.86
CA VAL A 24 -1.37 -1.13 -6.84
C VAL A 24 -2.43 -0.23 -7.45
N THR A 25 -3.63 -0.22 -6.85
CA THR A 25 -4.74 0.61 -7.30
C THR A 25 -5.62 1.01 -6.11
N LEU A 26 -6.52 1.97 -6.30
CA LEU A 26 -7.46 2.39 -5.27
C LEU A 26 -8.60 1.38 -5.17
N TYR A 27 -8.95 1.04 -3.93
CA TYR A 27 -10.09 0.22 -3.59
C TYR A 27 -11.07 0.97 -2.70
N SER A 28 -12.36 0.77 -2.93
CA SER A 28 -13.46 1.34 -2.15
C SER A 28 -14.62 0.33 -2.05
N ASN A 29 -15.43 0.43 -0.99
CA ASN A 29 -16.75 -0.21 -0.92
C ASN A 29 -17.88 0.81 -0.65
N GLY A 30 -17.62 2.10 -0.77
CA GLY A 30 -18.66 3.11 -0.55
C GLY A 30 -19.48 3.39 -1.79
N SER A 31 -20.70 3.89 -1.56
CA SER A 31 -21.62 4.32 -2.61
C SER A 31 -21.25 5.67 -3.23
N ASN A 32 -20.32 6.43 -2.64
CA ASN A 32 -19.96 7.77 -3.07
C ASN A 32 -18.43 7.98 -3.13
N TYR A 33 -17.81 7.33 -4.11
CA TYR A 33 -16.36 7.25 -4.30
C TYR A 33 -15.61 8.59 -4.18
N ASP A 34 -16.19 9.69 -4.66
CA ASP A 34 -15.54 11.00 -4.69
C ASP A 34 -15.52 11.70 -3.33
N LYS A 35 -16.46 11.37 -2.43
CA LYS A 35 -16.56 11.98 -1.09
C LYS A 35 -15.83 11.20 0.00
N GLU A 36 -15.34 10.01 -0.33
CA GLU A 36 -14.63 9.17 0.61
C GLU A 36 -13.24 9.72 0.94
N ALA A 37 -12.88 9.59 2.23
CA ALA A 37 -11.53 9.90 2.67
C ALA A 37 -10.53 8.85 2.14
N LEU A 38 -9.31 9.32 1.85
CA LEU A 38 -8.16 8.47 1.59
C LEU A 38 -7.62 7.92 2.90
N LEU A 39 -7.54 6.60 3.00
CA LEU A 39 -6.93 5.90 4.11
C LEU A 39 -5.47 5.62 3.76
N ILE A 40 -4.55 6.15 4.57
CA ILE A 40 -3.10 5.94 4.40
C ILE A 40 -2.52 5.31 5.65
N ASN A 41 -1.43 4.58 5.47
CA ASN A 41 -0.64 4.11 6.62
C ASN A 41 0.01 5.31 7.31
N LYS A 42 0.02 5.32 8.64
CA LYS A 42 0.70 6.33 9.45
C LYS A 42 2.22 6.30 9.26
N ASP A 43 2.79 5.16 8.88
CA ASP A 43 4.20 5.04 8.55
C ASP A 43 4.56 5.94 7.35
N GLU A 44 5.38 6.96 7.62
CA GLU A 44 5.86 7.94 6.63
C GLU A 44 6.72 7.30 5.54
N PHE A 45 7.33 6.15 5.82
CA PHE A 45 8.16 5.41 4.88
C PHE A 45 7.36 4.44 4.01
N CYS A 46 6.06 4.30 4.25
CA CYS A 46 5.20 3.47 3.42
C CYS A 46 5.10 4.08 2.00
N PRO A 47 5.50 3.36 0.93
CA PRO A 47 5.44 3.90 -0.43
C PRO A 47 4.01 4.21 -0.87
N LEU A 48 3.03 3.44 -0.36
CA LEU A 48 1.62 3.64 -0.69
C LEU A 48 1.08 4.95 -0.11
N ARG A 49 1.57 5.37 1.07
CA ARG A 49 1.27 6.68 1.66
C ARG A 49 1.70 7.79 0.70
N LYS A 50 2.97 7.77 0.28
CA LYS A 50 3.51 8.79 -0.62
C LYS A 50 2.73 8.86 -1.94
N ILE A 51 2.51 7.73 -2.61
CA ILE A 51 1.78 7.70 -3.88
C ILE A 51 0.35 8.25 -3.71
N THR A 52 -0.32 7.90 -2.62
CA THR A 52 -1.67 8.38 -2.32
C THR A 52 -1.69 9.89 -2.12
N LEU A 53 -0.73 10.45 -1.38
CA LEU A 53 -0.62 11.88 -1.12
C LEU A 53 -0.24 12.67 -2.38
N ASP A 54 0.66 12.15 -3.21
CA ASP A 54 1.10 12.79 -4.46
C ASP A 54 -0.03 12.86 -5.52
N ASN A 55 -1.04 11.99 -5.40
CA ASN A 55 -2.14 11.88 -6.37
C ASN A 55 -3.52 12.28 -5.80
N LYS A 56 -3.57 12.81 -4.57
CA LYS A 56 -4.83 13.24 -3.96
C LYS A 56 -5.34 14.54 -4.60
N LEU A 57 -6.65 14.72 -4.60
CA LEU A 57 -7.22 16.05 -4.84
C LEU A 57 -7.04 16.94 -3.61
N ASP A 58 -6.92 18.25 -3.80
CA ASP A 58 -6.75 19.19 -2.68
C ASP A 58 -7.92 19.17 -1.69
N SER A 59 -9.14 18.97 -2.20
CA SER A 59 -10.37 18.87 -1.40
C SER A 59 -10.53 17.53 -0.68
N GLN A 60 -9.65 16.56 -0.93
CA GLN A 60 -9.83 15.20 -0.46
C GLN A 60 -9.33 15.02 0.97
N ARG A 61 -10.21 14.52 1.82
CA ARG A 61 -9.86 14.18 3.21
C ARG A 61 -8.90 13.01 3.24
N VAL A 62 -7.96 13.04 4.19
CA VAL A 62 -7.00 11.96 4.46
C VAL A 62 -7.16 11.51 5.92
N MET A 63 -7.11 10.21 6.15
CA MET A 63 -7.11 9.61 7.49
C MET A 63 -5.92 8.67 7.61
N GLU A 64 -5.11 8.88 8.65
CA GLU A 64 -3.94 8.06 8.94
C GLU A 64 -4.33 6.90 9.85
N ILE A 65 -3.87 5.69 9.50
CA ILE A 65 -4.24 4.45 10.16
C ILE A 65 -2.97 3.66 10.52
N ASP A 66 -2.93 3.11 11.73
CA ASP A 66 -1.73 2.49 12.29
C ASP A 66 -1.41 1.09 11.74
N SER A 67 -2.30 0.48 10.95
CA SER A 67 -2.06 -0.84 10.38
C SER A 67 -2.77 -1.09 9.05
N LEU A 68 -2.16 -1.94 8.20
CA LEU A 68 -2.77 -2.39 6.95
C LEU A 68 -4.09 -3.13 7.18
N ALA A 69 -4.18 -3.95 8.22
CA ALA A 69 -5.41 -4.68 8.57
C ALA A 69 -6.57 -3.73 8.90
N ALA A 70 -6.30 -2.65 9.64
CA ALA A 70 -7.31 -1.64 9.94
C ALA A 70 -7.74 -0.87 8.69
N ILE A 71 -6.79 -0.51 7.80
CA ILE A 71 -7.11 0.11 6.50
C ILE A 71 -8.06 -0.79 5.71
N ILE A 72 -7.71 -2.06 5.53
CA ILE A 72 -8.52 -3.03 4.79
C ILE A 72 -9.94 -3.13 5.37
N ASN A 73 -10.05 -3.23 6.70
CA ASN A 73 -11.35 -3.34 7.36
C ASN A 73 -12.22 -2.09 7.14
N LEU A 74 -11.63 -0.89 7.16
CA LEU A 74 -12.34 0.35 6.88
C LEU A 74 -12.79 0.45 5.41
N VAL A 75 -11.95 0.03 4.46
CA VAL A 75 -12.32 -0.03 3.04
C VAL A 75 -13.50 -0.98 2.84
N LYS A 76 -13.45 -2.19 3.41
CA LYS A 76 -14.56 -3.16 3.35
C LYS A 76 -15.86 -2.63 3.96
N GLN A 77 -15.78 -1.77 4.97
CA GLN A 77 -16.94 -1.12 5.59
C GLN A 77 -17.44 0.12 4.81
N GLY A 78 -16.82 0.49 3.69
CA GLY A 78 -17.18 1.69 2.93
C GLY A 78 -16.87 2.99 3.68
N LYS A 79 -15.90 2.96 4.61
CA LYS A 79 -15.50 4.13 5.44
C LYS A 79 -14.37 4.95 4.82
N GLY A 80 -13.98 4.63 3.59
CA GLY A 80 -12.88 5.27 2.89
C GLY A 80 -12.33 4.38 1.79
N LYS A 81 -11.39 4.96 1.03
CA LYS A 81 -10.68 4.26 -0.03
C LYS A 81 -9.18 4.25 0.22
N ALA A 82 -8.51 3.20 -0.20
CA ALA A 82 -7.08 3.01 0.05
C ALA A 82 -6.35 2.47 -1.17
N LEU A 83 -5.09 2.85 -1.33
CA LEU A 83 -4.21 2.28 -2.35
C LEU A 83 -3.70 0.93 -1.85
N LEU A 84 -4.03 -0.16 -2.55
CA LEU A 84 -3.69 -1.52 -2.14
C LEU A 84 -3.14 -2.34 -3.32
N PRO A 85 -2.39 -3.43 -3.05
CA PRO A 85 -1.96 -4.37 -4.08
C PRO A 85 -3.09 -4.93 -4.94
N MET A 86 -2.87 -5.05 -6.24
CA MET A 86 -3.80 -5.74 -7.14
C MET A 86 -3.85 -7.25 -6.88
N THR A 87 -2.83 -7.81 -6.23
CA THR A 87 -2.79 -9.22 -5.76
C THR A 87 -3.62 -9.45 -4.51
N PHE A 88 -4.22 -8.41 -3.93
CA PHE A 88 -5.06 -8.53 -2.74
C PHE A 88 -6.26 -9.44 -3.00
N GLU A 89 -6.32 -10.59 -2.33
CA GLU A 89 -7.27 -11.69 -2.64
C GLU A 89 -8.71 -11.44 -2.15
N ASN A 90 -8.92 -10.43 -1.29
CA ASN A 90 -10.22 -10.13 -0.67
C ASN A 90 -11.10 -9.19 -1.53
N LYS A 91 -11.29 -9.53 -2.82
CA LYS A 91 -11.94 -8.67 -3.82
C LYS A 91 -13.48 -8.73 -3.85
N ARG A 92 -14.12 -9.63 -3.11
CA ARG A 92 -15.58 -9.86 -3.25
C ARG A 92 -16.43 -8.67 -2.82
N ASP A 93 -15.93 -7.87 -1.89
CA ASP A 93 -16.69 -6.77 -1.26
C ASP A 93 -16.06 -5.39 -1.51
N ILE A 94 -15.15 -5.25 -2.48
CA ILE A 94 -14.46 -3.97 -2.75
C ILE A 94 -14.31 -3.76 -4.26
N VAL A 95 -14.63 -2.56 -4.72
CA VAL A 95 -14.51 -2.12 -6.11
C VAL A 95 -13.12 -1.53 -6.34
N GLN A 96 -12.50 -1.92 -7.46
CA GLN A 96 -11.20 -1.39 -7.92
C GLN A 96 -11.40 -0.22 -8.87
N ASP A 97 -10.61 0.83 -8.70
CA ASP A 97 -10.48 1.92 -9.67
C ASP A 97 -9.38 1.60 -10.70
N ILE A 98 -9.73 0.79 -11.69
CA ILE A 98 -8.80 0.38 -12.74
C ILE A 98 -8.31 1.54 -13.65
N SER A 99 -8.85 2.75 -13.49
CA SER A 99 -8.39 3.92 -14.27
C SER A 99 -7.00 4.41 -13.85
N LYS A 100 -6.58 4.10 -12.61
CA LYS A 100 -5.29 4.48 -12.06
C LYS A 100 -4.60 3.30 -11.41
N ILE A 101 -3.61 2.76 -12.11
CA ILE A 101 -2.73 1.70 -11.63
C ILE A 101 -1.33 2.30 -11.49
N PHE A 102 -0.72 2.05 -10.33
CA PHE A 102 0.64 2.46 -10.03
C PHE A 102 1.52 1.23 -9.81
N GLU A 103 2.81 1.42 -10.00
CA GLU A 103 3.81 0.37 -9.81
C GLU A 103 4.73 0.75 -8.64
N VAL A 104 4.92 -0.20 -7.73
CA VAL A 104 5.74 -0.02 -6.52
C VAL A 104 6.84 -1.06 -6.52
N ASN A 105 8.08 -0.60 -6.55
CA ASN A 105 9.23 -1.48 -6.43
C ASN A 105 9.37 -1.96 -4.99
N TYR A 106 9.73 -3.23 -4.84
CA TYR A 106 10.10 -3.82 -3.58
C TYR A 106 11.36 -4.67 -3.73
N TYR A 107 12.10 -4.77 -2.64
CA TYR A 107 13.39 -5.42 -2.56
C TYR A 107 13.26 -6.63 -1.64
N THR A 108 13.72 -7.79 -2.10
CA THR A 108 13.82 -8.98 -1.26
C THR A 108 15.27 -9.22 -0.91
N TYR A 109 15.54 -9.43 0.38
CA TYR A 109 16.86 -9.69 0.93
C TYR A 109 16.91 -11.04 1.62
N ASN A 110 18.05 -11.71 1.55
CA ASN A 110 18.36 -12.84 2.42
C ASN A 110 19.23 -12.36 3.58
N HIS A 111 18.88 -12.74 4.81
CA HIS A 111 19.75 -12.54 5.96
C HIS A 111 20.98 -13.46 5.85
N ILE A 112 22.16 -12.88 5.97
CA ILE A 112 23.43 -13.59 6.00
C ILE A 112 23.81 -13.69 7.48
N MET A 113 23.67 -14.88 8.08
CA MET A 113 24.26 -15.11 9.40
C MET A 113 25.76 -15.34 9.21
N HIS A 114 26.59 -14.48 9.79
CA HIS A 114 27.99 -14.77 9.98
C HIS A 114 28.10 -15.74 11.18
N HIS A 115 28.43 -16.99 10.91
CA HIS A 115 28.84 -17.96 11.93
C HIS A 115 30.30 -17.73 12.32
#